data_AF-A0A0B6ZYS3-F1
#
_entry.id   AF-A0A0B6ZYS3-F1
#
_cell.length_a   1.000
_cell.length_b   1.000
_cell.length_c   1.000
_cell.angle_alpha   90.00
_cell.angle_beta   90.00
_cell.angle_gamma   90.00
#
_symmetry.space_group_name_H-M   'P 1'
#
loop_
_entity.id
_entity.type
_entity.pdbx_description
1 polymer ?
#
loop_
_entity_poly.entity_id
_entity_poly.type
_entity_poly.pdbx_seq_one_letter_code
_entity_poly.pdbx_strand_id
1 'polypeptide(L)'
;MTTKCIPDERIPKQLVFGELDRGRQSVGGQEKRVKDTLKVSLKCFNIDSTCWESLAQDHQMWHRKNTRGACIVENHHALMHKRAARKNRTHN
;
A
#
# COMPACT_ATOMS: atom_id res chain seq x y z
N MET A 1 55.52 6.84 5.94
CA MET A 1 54.94 5.79 6.80
C MET A 1 53.72 5.23 6.09
N THR A 2 53.89 4.08 5.44
CA THR A 2 52.90 3.47 4.56
C THR A 2 51.93 2.64 5.39
N THR A 3 50.70 3.10 5.56
CA THR A 3 49.64 2.28 6.18
C THR A 3 49.28 1.16 5.23
N LYS A 4 49.68 -0.07 5.57
CA LYS A 4 49.15 -1.31 4.97
C LYS A 4 47.62 -1.29 5.13
N CYS A 5 46.90 -1.21 4.02
CA CYS A 5 45.46 -1.47 4.01
C CYS A 5 45.25 -2.92 4.46
N ILE A 6 44.58 -3.12 5.59
CA ILE A 6 44.15 -4.44 6.04
C ILE A 6 43.06 -4.90 5.06
N PRO A 7 43.15 -6.08 4.43
CA PRO A 7 42.08 -6.57 3.57
C PRO A 7 40.79 -6.70 4.40
N ASP A 8 39.69 -6.19 3.85
CA ASP A 8 38.39 -5.99 4.53
C ASP A 8 37.59 -7.32 4.64
N GLU A 9 38.29 -8.41 4.94
CA GLU A 9 37.78 -9.78 5.03
C GLU A 9 37.29 -10.15 6.44
N ARG A 10 37.10 -9.15 7.30
CA ARG A 10 36.65 -9.39 8.68
C ARG A 10 35.16 -9.75 8.66
N ILE A 11 34.87 -11.00 9.01
CA ILE A 11 33.52 -11.59 9.14
C ILE A 11 32.50 -10.64 9.79
N PRO A 12 32.80 -9.89 10.86
CA PRO A 12 31.81 -8.99 11.46
C PRO A 12 31.32 -7.89 10.51
N LYS A 13 32.18 -7.38 9.62
CA LYS A 13 31.81 -6.35 8.65
C LYS A 13 31.03 -6.95 7.48
N GLN A 14 31.42 -8.14 7.01
CA GLN A 14 30.64 -8.88 6.03
C GLN A 14 29.28 -9.33 6.59
N LEU A 15 29.18 -9.64 7.88
CA LEU A 15 27.93 -10.03 8.53
C LEU A 15 27.01 -8.82 8.75
N VAL A 16 27.56 -7.70 9.21
CA VAL A 16 26.78 -6.48 9.50
C VAL A 16 26.42 -5.72 8.22
N PHE A 17 27.26 -5.76 7.17
CA PHE A 17 27.07 -4.99 5.93
C PHE A 17 26.82 -5.84 4.67
N GLY A 18 27.02 -7.16 4.70
CA GLY A 18 26.83 -8.02 3.52
C GLY A 18 25.38 -8.26 3.12
N GLU A 19 24.43 -8.04 4.04
CA GLU A 19 22.99 -8.12 3.74
C GLU A 19 22.39 -6.79 3.22
N LEU A 20 23.15 -5.69 3.31
CA LEU A 20 22.69 -4.36 2.87
C LEU A 20 22.76 -4.15 1.35
N ASP A 21 23.37 -5.06 0.60
CA ASP A 21 23.57 -4.90 -0.86
C ASP A 21 22.40 -5.47 -1.71
N ARG A 22 21.46 -6.20 -1.10
CA ARG A 22 20.26 -6.73 -1.78
C ARG A 22 18.94 -6.19 -1.27
N GLY A 23 18.98 -5.11 -0.50
CA GLY A 23 17.79 -4.31 -0.24
C GLY A 23 17.70 -3.20 -1.28
N ARG A 24 17.12 -3.47 -2.45
CA ARG A 24 16.64 -2.39 -3.33
C ARG A 24 15.50 -1.69 -2.58
N GLN A 25 15.84 -0.81 -1.63
CA GLN A 25 14.87 0.12 -1.07
C GLN A 25 14.30 0.89 -2.25
N SER A 26 12.98 0.89 -2.40
CA SER A 26 12.32 1.55 -3.51
C SER A 26 12.71 3.02 -3.50
N VAL A 27 13.60 3.41 -4.41
CA VAL A 27 13.97 4.80 -4.64
C VAL A 27 12.76 5.45 -5.33
N GLY A 28 11.80 5.95 -4.56
CA GLY A 28 10.62 6.56 -5.14
C GLY A 28 9.54 7.02 -4.15
N GLY A 29 9.61 8.29 -3.76
CA GLY A 29 8.50 9.06 -3.18
C GLY A 29 8.35 8.98 -1.67
N GLN A 30 7.73 10.01 -1.10
CA GLN A 30 7.31 9.98 0.30
C GLN A 30 6.25 8.88 0.47
N GLU A 31 6.51 7.95 1.39
CA GLU A 31 5.56 6.89 1.71
C GLU A 31 4.23 7.53 2.11
N LYS A 32 3.13 7.11 1.45
CA LYS A 32 1.80 7.62 1.75
C LYS A 32 1.50 7.30 3.20
N ARG A 33 1.20 8.32 3.99
CA ARG A 33 0.80 8.13 5.39
C ARG A 33 -0.44 7.24 5.42
N VAL A 34 -0.51 6.31 6.38
CA VAL A 34 -1.66 5.42 6.59
C VAL A 34 -2.99 6.19 6.61
N LYS A 35 -2.99 7.38 7.22
CA LYS A 35 -4.15 8.30 7.25
C LYS A 35 -4.65 8.69 5.85
N ASP A 36 -3.75 8.92 4.91
CA ASP A 36 -4.13 9.33 3.55
C ASP A 36 -4.69 8.15 2.76
N THR A 37 -4.14 6.95 2.95
CA THR A 37 -4.71 5.71 2.42
C THR A 37 -6.12 5.47 2.97
N LEU A 38 -6.32 5.66 4.28
CA LEU A 38 -7.64 5.55 4.91
C LEU A 38 -8.66 6.53 4.32
N LYS A 39 -8.29 7.80 4.12
CA LYS A 39 -9.17 8.81 3.49
C LYS A 39 -9.59 8.41 2.08
N VAL A 40 -8.69 7.81 1.30
CA VAL A 40 -9.01 7.31 -0.04
C VAL A 40 -10.01 6.15 0.05
N SER A 41 -9.77 5.19 0.94
CA SER A 41 -10.68 4.06 1.15
C SER A 41 -12.08 4.52 1.60
N LEU A 42 -12.18 5.48 2.52
CA LEU A 42 -13.46 6.03 2.97
C LEU A 42 -14.24 6.69 1.81
N LYS A 43 -13.56 7.44 0.95
CA LYS A 43 -14.18 8.01 -0.27
C LYS A 43 -14.69 6.92 -1.20
N CYS A 44 -13.92 5.85 -1.41
CA CYS A 44 -14.37 4.70 -2.21
C CYS A 44 -15.61 4.02 -1.60
N PHE A 45 -15.74 4.01 -0.28
CA PHE A 45 -16.89 3.44 0.44
C PHE A 45 -18.09 4.40 0.52
N ASN A 46 -17.99 5.59 -0.11
CA ASN A 46 -19.00 6.64 -0.06
C ASN A 46 -19.30 7.09 1.39
N ILE A 47 -18.26 7.16 2.22
CA ILE A 47 -18.27 7.69 3.58
C ILE A 47 -17.51 9.02 3.56
N ASP A 48 -18.09 10.06 4.15
CA ASP A 48 -17.41 11.35 4.22
C ASP A 48 -16.25 11.30 5.24
N SER A 49 -15.09 11.78 4.81
CA SER A 49 -13.85 11.81 5.58
C SER A 49 -13.85 12.79 6.75
N THR A 50 -14.84 13.70 6.83
CA THR A 50 -14.96 14.64 7.95
C THR A 50 -15.85 14.14 9.09
N CYS A 51 -16.84 13.29 8.78
CA CYS A 51 -17.83 12.82 9.76
C CYS A 51 -17.68 11.33 10.15
N TRP A 52 -16.64 10.65 9.67
CA TRP A 52 -16.44 9.22 9.90
C TRP A 52 -16.29 8.84 11.38
N GLU A 53 -15.69 9.71 12.20
CA GLU A 53 -15.55 9.49 13.65
C GLU A 53 -16.91 9.52 14.35
N SER A 54 -17.74 10.51 14.04
CA SER A 54 -19.11 10.59 14.56
C SER A 54 -19.98 9.41 14.08
N LEU A 55 -19.76 8.95 12.85
CA LEU A 55 -20.46 7.78 12.31
C LEU A 55 -19.99 6.48 12.96
N ALA A 56 -18.71 6.37 13.32
CA ALA A 56 -18.13 5.23 14.00
C ALA A 56 -18.59 5.09 15.46
N GLN A 57 -19.10 6.17 16.06
CA GLN A 57 -19.67 6.15 17.42
C GLN A 57 -20.90 5.24 17.52
N ASP A 58 -21.69 5.14 16.46
CA ASP A 58 -22.73 4.12 16.31
C ASP A 58 -22.15 2.90 15.56
N HIS A 59 -21.84 1.86 16.32
CA HIS A 59 -21.26 0.62 15.78
C HIS A 59 -22.15 -0.06 14.72
N GLN A 60 -23.48 -0.03 14.88
CA GLN A 60 -24.38 -0.66 13.91
C GLN A 60 -24.45 0.14 12.62
N MET A 61 -24.54 1.47 12.73
CA MET A 61 -24.50 2.36 11.56
C MET A 61 -23.17 2.24 10.82
N TRP A 62 -22.05 2.19 11.55
CA TRP A 62 -20.72 1.95 11.01
C TRP A 62 -20.64 0.65 10.22
N HIS A 63 -21.07 -0.46 10.83
CA HIS A 63 -21.04 -1.77 10.16
C HIS A 63 -21.86 -1.76 8.87
N ARG A 64 -23.10 -1.25 8.91
CA ARG A 64 -23.97 -1.16 7.72
C ARG A 64 -23.34 -0.34 6.60
N LYS A 65 -22.75 0.81 6.92
CA LYS A 65 -22.06 1.67 5.94
C LYS A 65 -20.83 0.99 5.37
N ASN A 66 -20.04 0.31 6.21
CA ASN A 66 -18.86 -0.41 5.78
C ASN A 66 -19.20 -1.59 4.85
N THR A 67 -20.19 -2.41 5.19
CA THR A 67 -20.66 -3.53 4.34
C THR A 67 -21.17 -3.01 2.99
N ARG A 68 -21.96 -1.92 3.00
CA ARG A 68 -22.44 -1.31 1.77
C ARG A 68 -21.29 -0.76 0.92
N GLY A 69 -20.33 -0.07 1.55
CA GLY A 69 -19.15 0.47 0.88
C GLY A 69 -18.29 -0.61 0.23
N ALA A 70 -18.05 -1.71 0.94
CA ALA A 70 -17.33 -2.88 0.41
C ALA A 70 -18.02 -3.44 -0.85
N CYS A 71 -19.34 -3.65 -0.79
CA CYS A 71 -20.11 -4.13 -1.94
C CYS A 71 -19.99 -3.20 -3.17
N ILE A 72 -19.97 -1.88 -2.97
CA ILE A 72 -19.79 -0.91 -4.06
C ILE A 72 -18.40 -1.07 -4.71
N VAL A 73 -17.35 -1.13 -3.90
CA VAL A 73 -15.97 -1.25 -4.39
C VAL A 73 -15.74 -2.57 -5.10
N GLU A 74 -16.23 -3.67 -4.55
CA GLU A 74 -16.12 -5.01 -5.15
C GLU A 74 -16.83 -5.06 -6.51
N ASN A 75 -18.05 -4.54 -6.60
CA ASN A 75 -18.78 -4.46 -7.86
C ASN A 75 -18.06 -3.60 -8.90
N HIS A 76 -17.50 -2.46 -8.47
CA HIS A 76 -16.69 -1.60 -9.32
C HIS A 76 -15.44 -2.34 -9.84
N HIS A 77 -14.72 -3.05 -8.98
CA HIS A 77 -13.57 -3.86 -9.36
C HIS A 77 -13.96 -4.96 -10.35
N ALA A 78 -15.04 -5.70 -10.09
CA ALA A 78 -15.54 -6.73 -11.00
C ALA A 78 -15.86 -6.17 -12.39
N LEU A 79 -16.47 -4.98 -12.46
CA LEU A 79 -16.74 -4.30 -13.73
C LEU A 79 -15.44 -3.91 -14.45
N MET A 80 -14.46 -3.37 -13.73
CA MET A 80 -13.16 -3.01 -14.30
C MET A 80 -12.40 -4.23 -14.82
N HIS A 81 -12.38 -5.34 -14.08
CA HIS A 81 -11.80 -6.60 -14.55
C HIS A 81 -12.48 -7.09 -15.84
N LYS A 82 -13.83 -7.05 -15.90
CA LYS A 82 -14.57 -7.39 -17.13
C LYS A 82 -14.24 -6.47 -18.30
N ARG A 83 -14.03 -5.16 -18.07
CA ARG A 83 -13.62 -4.20 -19.10
C ARG A 83 -12.22 -4.48 -19.62
N ALA A 84 -11.27 -4.73 -18.73
CA ALA A 84 -9.89 -5.08 -19.09
C ALA A 84 -9.84 -6.36 -19.93
N ALA A 85 -10.58 -7.40 -19.54
CA ALA A 85 -10.67 -8.65 -20.30
C ALA A 85 -11.20 -8.44 -21.73
N ARG A 86 -12.20 -7.58 -21.93
CA ARG A 86 -12.71 -7.25 -23.28
C ARG A 86 -11.67 -6.56 -24.14
N LYS A 87 -10.93 -5.59 -23.57
CA LYS A 87 -9.88 -4.87 -24.29
C LYS A 87 -8.75 -5.80 -24.76
N ASN A 88 -8.39 -6.78 -23.93
CA ASN A 88 -7.35 -7.76 -24.28
C ASN A 88 -7.81 -8.73 -25.37
N ARG A 89 -9.11 -9.07 -25.44
CA ARG A 89 -9.69 -9.89 -26.53
C ARG A 89 -9.71 -9.20 -27.88
N THR A 90 -9.73 -7.86 -27.92
CA THR A 90 -9.76 -7.08 -29.17
C THR A 90 -8.37 -6.72 -29.67
N HIS A 91 -7.33 -6.87 -28.85
CA HIS A 91 -5.95 -6.49 -29.18
C HIS A 91 -5.06 -7.70 -29.51
N ASN A 92 -5.63 -8.91 -29.45
CA ASN A 92 -5.03 -10.19 -29.86
C ASN A 92 -5.87 -10.78 -30.98
#